data_AF-A0A428UDL2-F1
#
_entry.id   AF-A0A428UDL2-F1
#
_cell.length_a   1.000
_cell.length_b   1.000
_cell.length_c   1.000
_cell.angle_alpha   90.00
_cell.angle_beta   90.00
_cell.angle_gamma   90.00
#
_symmetry.space_group_name_H-M   'P 1'
#
loop_
_entity.id
_entity.type
_entity.pdbx_description
1 polymer ?
#
loop_
_entity_poly.entity_id
_entity_poly.type
_entity_poly.pdbx_seq_one_letter_code
_entity_poly.pdbx_strand_id
1 'polypeptide(L)'
;MAMSSRPDLGSSPPSTEKLIDLALIYTCRLIAEEANDLPLRFNTVSFSTVYHPEWSAWAGRFHYQLDLQASMRSDLLLSMVRQVTPDMYSQIALKFPRFVPMLKSKRGRPAPQAPFRYKCESKFNVGVYRCLSEGQKQWRSGRERTSMVNQAVAYTLRLIGQRQGQRVAAWVEEEAATHDILGFLDKAYEPWDIPSKSDLTSTGFELDDKRFRFSAAAVAIRFLNSLPIHKRLQLRKVVVHEDHVSVAHPQRHAQGLIPFCRENPRLRIERRVDVLNAIIQQTELSQLSSLPTSSRDDPNTRYHIRYSCITGVVADWLLEGLATVDAGMPADAFTLVLDSGRATDLCSDIFQLAVQHGIAWQTALERCHAIGIPWNTSQVIPEYTFTNAPQDLWQALEHLSNQTSVLRCNFHPGQPLDVEKIFNECSNWNIRKWQNCWSSANVHRDFDVLPPLPAWGDTLLENFEMEPERTRNKDRKRHRVGGRRLT
;
A
#
# COMPACT_ATOMS: atom_id res chain seq x y z
N MET A 1 -39.81 89.23 28.55
CA MET A 1 -40.81 88.24 28.07
C MET A 1 -40.20 86.86 28.32
N ALA A 2 -40.81 86.05 29.20
CA ALA A 2 -40.56 84.62 29.52
C ALA A 2 -39.10 84.18 29.86
N MET A 3 -38.74 83.94 31.13
CA MET A 3 -38.87 82.68 31.91
C MET A 3 -38.26 81.41 31.28
N SER A 4 -37.21 80.89 31.97
CA SER A 4 -36.92 79.48 32.39
C SER A 4 -37.09 78.36 31.33
N SER A 5 -36.23 77.36 31.13
CA SER A 5 -35.27 76.64 32.00
C SER A 5 -34.52 75.63 31.10
N ARG A 6 -33.25 75.32 31.39
CA ARG A 6 -32.63 74.01 31.05
C ARG A 6 -33.29 72.93 31.93
N PRO A 7 -33.42 71.66 31.51
CA PRO A 7 -32.30 70.72 31.34
C PRO A 7 -32.59 69.70 30.21
N ASP A 8 -31.91 68.59 29.92
CA ASP A 8 -30.81 67.83 30.50
C ASP A 8 -30.24 66.92 29.40
N LEU A 9 -29.03 66.41 29.62
CA LEU A 9 -28.37 65.47 28.72
C LEU A 9 -29.25 64.24 28.45
N GLY A 10 -29.37 63.87 27.17
CA GLY A 10 -29.92 62.59 26.76
C GLY A 10 -29.08 61.45 27.30
N SER A 11 -29.55 60.84 28.39
CA SER A 11 -29.11 59.51 28.82
C SER A 11 -29.71 58.48 27.86
N SER A 12 -28.87 57.92 27.00
CA SER A 12 -29.13 56.65 26.32
C SER A 12 -29.59 55.61 27.35
N PRO A 13 -30.61 54.78 27.07
CA PRO A 13 -30.95 53.69 27.97
C PRO A 13 -29.72 52.76 28.07
N PRO A 14 -29.41 52.21 29.24
CA PRO A 14 -28.35 51.22 29.34
C PRO A 14 -28.73 50.08 28.39
N SER A 15 -27.83 49.80 27.45
CA SER A 15 -27.84 48.56 26.71
C SER A 15 -28.01 47.45 27.73
N THR A 16 -29.16 46.78 27.69
CA THR A 16 -29.38 45.52 28.37
C THR A 16 -28.40 44.53 27.77
N GLU A 17 -27.16 44.57 28.24
CA GLU A 17 -26.34 43.38 28.39
C GLU A 17 -27.25 42.39 29.10
N LYS A 18 -27.86 41.49 28.31
CA LYS A 18 -28.52 40.32 28.86
C LYS A 18 -27.44 39.61 29.66
N LEU A 19 -27.47 39.82 30.98
CA LEU A 19 -26.77 38.98 31.94
C LEU A 19 -27.15 37.56 31.56
N ILE A 20 -26.21 36.84 30.95
CA ILE A 20 -26.38 35.44 30.66
C ILE A 20 -26.58 34.81 32.04
N ASP A 21 -27.76 34.26 32.27
CA ASP A 21 -28.12 33.65 33.54
C ASP A 21 -27.02 32.65 33.94
N LEU A 22 -26.45 32.82 35.13
CA LEU A 22 -25.42 31.93 35.67
C LEU A 22 -25.91 30.47 35.64
N ALA A 23 -27.20 30.23 35.90
CA ALA A 23 -27.79 28.91 35.78
C ALA A 23 -27.68 28.36 34.36
N LEU A 24 -27.96 29.18 33.34
CA LEU A 24 -27.80 28.81 31.94
C LEU A 24 -26.34 28.51 31.59
N ILE A 25 -25.36 29.29 32.09
CA ILE A 25 -23.93 29.02 31.86
C ILE A 25 -23.53 27.67 32.45
N TYR A 26 -23.92 27.38 33.70
CA TYR A 26 -23.64 26.11 34.35
C TYR A 26 -24.32 24.95 33.64
N THR A 27 -25.57 25.11 33.21
CA THR A 27 -26.28 24.09 32.42
C THR A 27 -25.61 23.87 31.07
N CYS A 28 -25.21 24.91 30.34
CA CYS A 28 -24.50 24.77 29.07
C CYS A 28 -23.13 24.10 29.23
N ARG A 29 -22.39 24.40 30.30
CA ARG A 29 -21.12 23.72 30.61
C ARG A 29 -21.34 22.26 30.95
N LEU A 30 -22.33 21.95 31.79
CA LEU A 30 -22.67 20.58 32.15
C LEU A 30 -23.08 19.79 30.90
N ILE A 31 -23.95 20.35 30.06
CA ILE A 31 -24.33 19.74 28.78
C ILE A 31 -23.10 19.55 27.89
N ALA A 32 -22.20 20.53 27.78
CA ALA A 32 -20.99 20.40 26.97
C ALA A 32 -20.04 19.32 27.51
N GLU A 33 -19.91 19.18 28.82
CA GLU A 33 -19.12 18.14 29.48
C GLU A 33 -19.74 16.75 29.28
N GLU A 34 -21.06 16.62 29.51
CA GLU A 34 -21.81 15.37 29.30
C GLU A 34 -21.87 14.97 27.82
N ALA A 35 -21.90 15.96 26.92
CA ALA A 35 -21.97 15.75 25.48
C ALA A 35 -20.60 15.60 24.80
N ASN A 36 -19.50 15.80 25.52
CA ASN A 36 -18.15 15.93 24.95
C ASN A 36 -17.75 14.74 24.05
N ASP A 37 -18.18 13.52 24.41
CA ASP A 37 -17.88 12.32 23.63
C ASP A 37 -19.04 11.81 22.76
N LEU A 38 -20.24 12.42 22.84
CA LEU A 38 -21.38 12.04 22.00
C LEU A 38 -21.06 12.13 20.50
N PRO A 39 -20.28 13.12 20.00
CA PRO A 39 -19.91 13.16 18.60
C PRO A 39 -19.19 11.89 18.12
N LEU A 40 -18.29 11.32 18.93
CA LEU A 40 -17.56 10.09 18.56
C LEU A 40 -18.47 8.85 18.58
N ARG A 41 -19.52 8.89 19.41
CA ARG A 41 -20.47 7.78 19.58
C ARG A 41 -21.50 7.70 18.46
N PHE A 42 -21.92 8.84 17.93
CA PHE A 42 -23.01 8.89 16.93
C PHE A 42 -22.54 9.20 15.51
N ASN A 43 -21.40 9.89 15.34
CA ASN A 43 -20.91 10.22 14.01
C ASN A 43 -19.99 9.13 13.47
N THR A 44 -20.05 8.98 12.15
CA THR A 44 -19.04 8.21 11.42
C THR A 44 -17.80 9.08 11.25
N VAL A 45 -16.66 8.62 11.75
CA VAL A 45 -15.37 9.29 11.52
C VAL A 45 -14.79 8.74 10.23
N SER A 46 -14.46 9.63 9.28
CA SER A 46 -13.95 9.22 7.97
C SER A 46 -12.54 9.76 7.76
N PHE A 47 -11.69 8.93 7.14
CA PHE A 47 -10.32 9.29 6.76
C PHE A 47 -10.13 9.03 5.28
N SER A 48 -9.36 9.89 4.60
CA SER A 48 -8.96 9.73 3.20
C SER A 48 -7.44 9.71 3.09
N THR A 49 -6.93 9.28 1.93
CA THR A 49 -5.48 9.33 1.65
C THR A 49 -5.00 10.78 1.71
N VAL A 50 -3.85 11.01 2.36
CA VAL A 50 -3.35 12.37 2.61
C VAL A 50 -2.10 12.66 1.81
N TYR A 51 -2.18 13.71 0.99
CA TYR A 51 -1.03 14.42 0.44
C TYR A 51 -0.76 15.68 1.27
N HIS A 52 0.50 15.92 1.61
CA HIS A 52 0.94 17.18 2.19
C HIS A 52 2.28 17.56 1.56
N PRO A 53 2.43 18.75 0.93
CA PRO A 53 3.64 19.13 0.20
C PRO A 53 4.92 18.93 1.01
N GLU A 54 4.94 19.41 2.27
CA GLU A 54 6.11 19.30 3.14
C GLU A 54 6.42 17.87 3.60
N TRP A 55 5.49 16.93 3.47
CA TRP A 55 5.65 15.54 3.94
C TRP A 55 5.76 14.54 2.78
N SER A 56 5.43 14.95 1.56
CA SER A 56 5.42 14.09 0.37
C SER A 56 6.79 13.45 0.16
N ALA A 57 7.83 14.25 0.04
CA ALA A 57 9.20 13.76 -0.14
C ALA A 57 9.62 12.76 0.95
N TRP A 58 9.25 13.03 2.20
CA TRP A 58 9.52 12.15 3.33
C TRP A 58 8.70 10.86 3.33
N ALA A 59 7.45 10.89 2.85
CA ALA A 59 6.62 9.70 2.69
C ALA A 59 7.25 8.73 1.68
N GLY A 60 7.78 9.26 0.57
CA GLY A 60 8.54 8.47 -0.40
C GLY A 60 9.81 7.86 0.21
N ARG A 61 10.56 8.65 1.02
CA ARG A 61 11.75 8.16 1.72
C ARG A 61 11.41 7.04 2.70
N PHE A 62 10.36 7.22 3.50
CA PHE A 62 9.88 6.23 4.45
C PHE A 62 9.61 4.88 3.78
N HIS A 63 8.93 4.90 2.64
CA HIS A 63 8.69 3.69 1.87
C HIS A 63 9.96 2.99 1.40
N TYR A 64 10.91 3.75 0.84
CA TYR A 64 12.20 3.19 0.45
C TYR A 64 12.92 2.53 1.63
N GLN A 65 12.86 3.13 2.81
CA GLN A 65 13.46 2.55 3.99
C GLN A 65 12.80 1.26 4.45
N LEU A 66 11.47 1.16 4.37
CA LEU A 66 10.77 -0.09 4.66
C LEU A 66 11.22 -1.23 3.73
N ASP A 67 11.38 -0.94 2.44
CA ASP A 67 11.89 -1.92 1.46
C ASP A 67 13.35 -2.29 1.70
N LEU A 68 14.16 -1.30 2.05
CA LEU A 68 15.56 -1.50 2.40
C LEU A 68 15.70 -2.38 3.64
N GLN A 69 14.95 -2.09 4.71
CA GLN A 69 14.92 -2.89 5.93
C GLN A 69 14.45 -4.32 5.65
N ALA A 70 13.40 -4.49 4.84
CA ALA A 70 12.91 -5.81 4.43
C ALA A 70 13.96 -6.59 3.63
N SER A 71 14.69 -5.91 2.74
CA SER A 71 15.78 -6.51 1.94
C SER A 71 16.96 -6.91 2.83
N MET A 72 17.40 -6.02 3.72
CA MET A 72 18.47 -6.28 4.69
C MET A 72 18.17 -7.49 5.57
N ARG A 73 16.94 -7.60 6.10
CA ARG A 73 16.50 -8.77 6.89
C ARG A 73 16.59 -10.06 6.07
N SER A 74 16.18 -10.01 4.81
CA SER A 74 16.24 -11.17 3.94
C SER A 74 17.68 -11.59 3.66
N ASP A 75 18.55 -10.64 3.32
CA ASP A 75 19.96 -10.90 3.04
C ASP A 75 20.68 -11.45 4.27
N LEU A 76 20.38 -10.91 5.45
CA LEU A 76 20.88 -11.40 6.72
C LEU A 76 20.41 -12.84 6.99
N LEU A 77 19.13 -13.14 6.76
CA LEU A 77 18.64 -14.51 6.94
C LEU A 77 19.29 -15.46 5.94
N LEU A 78 19.47 -15.05 4.68
CA LEU A 78 20.13 -15.87 3.66
C LEU A 78 21.58 -16.17 4.02
N SER A 79 22.31 -15.22 4.60
CA SER A 79 23.68 -15.46 5.04
C SER A 79 23.75 -16.40 6.25
N MET A 80 22.70 -16.42 7.08
CA MET A 80 22.58 -17.26 8.27
C MET A 80 21.77 -18.53 8.04
N VAL A 81 21.30 -18.83 6.82
CA VAL A 81 20.38 -19.95 6.54
C VAL A 81 20.94 -21.31 6.99
N ARG A 82 22.27 -21.45 6.98
CA ARG A 82 22.98 -22.66 7.42
C ARG A 82 22.93 -22.89 8.94
N GLN A 83 22.62 -21.85 9.70
CA GLN A 83 22.50 -21.87 11.16
C GLN A 83 21.10 -22.29 11.62
N VAL A 84 20.11 -22.36 10.72
CA VAL A 84 18.77 -22.84 11.06
C VAL A 84 18.82 -24.34 11.37
N THR A 85 18.61 -24.69 12.63
CA THR A 85 18.63 -26.07 13.13
C THR A 85 17.33 -26.82 12.81
N PRO A 86 17.31 -28.17 12.84
CA PRO A 86 16.08 -28.93 12.63
C PRO A 86 14.93 -28.53 13.59
N ASP A 87 15.25 -28.25 14.85
CA ASP A 87 14.27 -27.77 15.84
C ASP A 87 13.66 -26.41 15.43
N MET A 88 14.48 -25.49 14.94
CA MET A 88 13.99 -24.21 14.43
C MET A 88 13.10 -24.39 13.20
N TYR A 89 13.44 -25.31 12.29
CA TYR A 89 12.55 -25.65 11.18
C TYR A 89 11.18 -26.14 11.67
N SER A 90 11.13 -26.95 12.73
CA SER A 90 9.87 -27.39 13.33
C SER A 90 9.07 -26.22 13.90
N GLN A 91 9.72 -25.31 14.64
CA GLN A 91 9.07 -24.10 15.17
C GLN A 91 8.54 -23.18 14.06
N ILE A 92 9.33 -22.98 13.00
CA ILE A 92 8.91 -22.21 11.82
C ILE A 92 7.75 -22.91 11.13
N ALA A 93 7.77 -24.23 10.99
CA ALA A 93 6.70 -24.98 10.34
C ALA A 93 5.34 -24.85 11.04
N LEU A 94 5.34 -24.73 12.37
CA LEU A 94 4.12 -24.54 13.17
C LEU A 94 3.41 -23.21 12.86
N LYS A 95 4.18 -22.16 12.55
CA LYS A 95 3.64 -20.80 12.33
C LYS A 95 3.57 -20.39 10.87
N PHE A 96 4.56 -20.82 10.08
CA PHE A 96 4.78 -20.43 8.68
C PHE A 96 5.15 -21.67 7.84
N PRO A 97 4.24 -22.68 7.72
CA PRO A 97 4.55 -23.94 7.04
C PRO A 97 5.03 -23.75 5.60
N ARG A 98 4.42 -22.80 4.87
CA ARG A 98 4.78 -22.50 3.47
C ARG A 98 6.13 -21.80 3.30
N PHE A 99 6.65 -21.17 4.35
CA PHE A 99 7.98 -20.56 4.32
C PHE A 99 9.11 -21.60 4.40
N VAL A 100 8.85 -22.77 4.98
CA VAL A 100 9.88 -23.81 5.20
C VAL A 100 10.48 -24.35 3.89
N PRO A 101 9.70 -24.74 2.87
CA PRO A 101 10.25 -25.14 1.57
C PRO A 101 11.11 -24.04 0.93
N MET A 102 10.67 -22.78 1.03
CA MET A 102 11.40 -21.63 0.52
C MET A 102 12.76 -21.51 1.22
N LEU A 103 12.78 -21.54 2.55
CA LEU A 103 14.00 -21.46 3.35
C LEU A 103 14.97 -22.61 3.04
N LYS A 104 14.47 -23.84 2.95
CA LYS A 104 15.27 -25.04 2.58
C LYS A 104 15.90 -24.90 1.20
N SER A 105 15.15 -24.39 0.22
CA SER A 105 15.65 -24.20 -1.16
C SER A 105 16.85 -23.24 -1.25
N LYS A 106 16.99 -22.33 -0.28
CA LYS A 106 18.07 -21.34 -0.24
C LYS A 106 19.34 -21.86 0.42
N ARG A 107 19.26 -22.94 1.22
CA ARG A 107 20.40 -23.50 1.95
C ARG A 107 21.56 -23.94 1.06
N GLY A 108 21.23 -24.42 -0.15
CA GLY A 108 22.21 -24.87 -1.15
C GLY A 108 22.78 -23.77 -2.05
N ARG A 109 22.31 -22.52 -1.92
CA ARG A 109 22.79 -21.40 -2.74
C ARG A 109 23.96 -20.69 -2.05
N PRO A 110 24.88 -20.06 -2.81
CA PRO A 110 25.91 -19.21 -2.22
C PRO A 110 25.24 -18.07 -1.44
N ALA A 111 25.74 -17.82 -0.22
CA ALA A 111 25.29 -16.70 0.59
C ALA A 111 25.62 -15.37 -0.12
N PRO A 112 24.76 -14.34 0.01
CA PRO A 112 25.11 -13.01 -0.48
C PRO A 112 26.37 -12.50 0.23
N GLN A 113 27.27 -11.83 -0.51
CA GLN A 113 28.53 -11.33 0.03
C GLN A 113 28.27 -10.08 0.88
N ALA A 114 28.69 -10.12 2.14
CA ALA A 114 28.70 -8.96 3.03
C ALA A 114 29.98 -8.13 2.81
N PRO A 115 29.97 -6.81 3.08
CA PRO A 115 28.83 -6.01 3.53
C PRO A 115 27.82 -5.75 2.39
N PHE A 116 26.53 -5.68 2.75
CA PHE A 116 25.48 -5.41 1.77
C PHE A 116 25.53 -3.93 1.36
N ARG A 117 26.09 -3.64 0.18
CA ARG A 117 26.19 -2.27 -0.32
C ARG A 117 24.91 -1.89 -1.05
N TYR A 118 23.96 -1.31 -0.33
CA TYR A 118 22.81 -0.66 -0.93
C TYR A 118 23.21 0.77 -1.31
N LYS A 119 23.41 1.03 -2.61
CA LYS A 119 23.67 2.40 -3.06
C LYS A 119 22.38 3.22 -2.90
N CYS A 120 22.41 4.24 -2.05
CA CYS A 120 21.38 5.30 -1.98
C CYS A 120 21.34 6.14 -3.28
N GLU A 121 22.31 5.96 -4.18
CA GLU A 121 22.44 6.67 -5.44
C GLU A 121 21.77 5.91 -6.60
N SER A 122 20.45 5.85 -6.63
CA SER A 122 19.76 5.82 -7.92
C SER A 122 19.29 7.23 -8.20
N LYS A 123 19.83 7.89 -9.25
CA LYS A 123 19.22 9.11 -9.79
C LYS A 123 17.75 8.78 -10.09
N PHE A 124 16.86 9.31 -9.26
CA PHE A 124 15.47 8.88 -9.18
C PHE A 124 14.68 9.42 -10.37
N ASN A 125 14.67 8.68 -11.47
CA ASN A 125 13.74 8.93 -12.57
C ASN A 125 12.34 8.36 -12.21
N VAL A 126 11.37 8.40 -13.13
CA VAL A 126 9.98 7.91 -12.99
C VAL A 126 9.84 6.57 -12.20
N GLY A 127 10.87 5.72 -12.18
CA GLY A 127 10.96 4.44 -11.46
C GLY A 127 10.92 4.41 -9.91
N VAL A 128 10.61 5.47 -9.15
CA VAL A 128 10.38 5.33 -7.68
C VAL A 128 9.10 4.51 -7.39
N TYR A 129 8.07 4.61 -8.23
CA TYR A 129 6.92 3.70 -8.12
C TYR A 129 7.29 2.24 -8.42
N ARG A 130 8.45 1.99 -9.06
CA ARG A 130 8.98 0.64 -9.20
C ARG A 130 9.28 0.04 -7.82
N CYS A 131 9.85 0.82 -6.91
CA CYS A 131 10.09 0.42 -5.52
C CYS A 131 8.76 0.10 -4.80
N LEU A 132 7.70 0.88 -5.05
CA LEU A 132 6.33 0.64 -4.53
C LEU A 132 5.71 -0.72 -4.93
N SER A 133 6.34 -1.46 -5.84
CA SER A 133 5.94 -2.81 -6.26
C SER A 133 7.02 -3.88 -6.02
N GLU A 134 8.23 -3.50 -5.64
CA GLU A 134 9.37 -4.41 -5.53
C GLU A 134 9.52 -4.93 -4.10
N GLY A 135 8.64 -5.87 -3.72
CA GLY A 135 8.84 -6.69 -2.53
C GLY A 135 10.13 -7.53 -2.59
N GLN A 136 10.48 -8.18 -1.46
CA GLN A 136 11.72 -8.94 -1.24
C GLN A 136 12.08 -9.89 -2.40
N LYS A 137 12.94 -9.43 -3.32
CA LYS A 137 13.30 -10.15 -4.56
C LYS A 137 13.91 -11.53 -4.29
N GLN A 138 14.53 -11.70 -3.13
CA GLN A 138 15.23 -12.91 -2.70
C GLN A 138 14.30 -14.10 -2.47
N TRP A 139 13.06 -13.86 -2.04
CA TRP A 139 12.08 -14.90 -1.72
C TRP A 139 11.08 -15.16 -2.86
N ARG A 140 11.34 -14.62 -4.06
CA ARG A 140 10.46 -14.73 -5.25
C ARG A 140 10.09 -16.16 -5.68
N SER A 141 10.80 -17.19 -5.21
CA SER A 141 10.53 -18.59 -5.61
C SER A 141 9.21 -19.16 -5.08
N GLY A 142 8.50 -18.46 -4.17
CA GLY A 142 7.20 -18.91 -3.66
C GLY A 142 6.04 -17.92 -3.81
N ARG A 143 6.28 -16.70 -4.33
CA ARG A 143 5.33 -15.56 -4.41
C ARG A 143 4.21 -15.60 -3.35
N GLU A 144 4.63 -15.78 -2.10
CA GLU A 144 3.79 -15.81 -0.92
C GLU A 144 3.42 -14.39 -0.47
N ARG A 145 2.39 -14.26 0.37
CA ARG A 145 1.95 -12.96 0.92
C ARG A 145 3.16 -12.20 1.50
N THR A 146 3.36 -10.96 1.05
CA THR A 146 4.51 -10.14 1.46
C THR A 146 4.57 -9.94 2.98
N SER A 147 3.42 -9.80 3.66
CA SER A 147 3.40 -9.76 5.13
C SER A 147 3.85 -11.08 5.76
N MET A 148 3.38 -12.23 5.26
CA MET A 148 3.74 -13.55 5.77
C MET A 148 5.25 -13.79 5.64
N VAL A 149 5.84 -13.52 4.47
CA VAL A 149 7.28 -13.68 4.27
C VAL A 149 8.07 -12.76 5.20
N ASN A 150 7.70 -11.48 5.31
CA ASN A 150 8.36 -10.54 6.22
C ASN A 150 8.30 -11.02 7.68
N GLN A 151 7.13 -11.49 8.14
CA GLN A 151 6.95 -12.01 9.50
C GLN A 151 7.75 -13.30 9.71
N ALA A 152 7.78 -14.20 8.72
CA ALA A 152 8.52 -15.45 8.79
C ALA A 152 10.04 -15.23 8.82
N VAL A 153 10.54 -14.28 8.01
CA VAL A 153 11.95 -13.84 8.02
C VAL A 153 12.30 -13.28 9.40
N ALA A 154 11.51 -12.33 9.91
CA ALA A 154 11.76 -11.72 11.22
C ALA A 154 11.71 -12.75 12.36
N TYR A 155 10.71 -13.65 12.35
CA TYR A 155 10.59 -14.73 13.31
C TYR A 155 11.80 -15.67 13.28
N THR A 156 12.24 -16.06 12.08
CA THR A 156 13.42 -16.93 11.92
C THR A 156 14.68 -16.26 12.45
N LEU A 157 14.90 -14.97 12.13
CA LEU A 157 16.03 -14.21 12.66
C LEU A 157 16.00 -14.10 14.19
N ARG A 158 14.82 -13.93 14.80
CA ARG A 158 14.67 -13.94 16.27
C ARG A 158 15.05 -15.30 16.86
N LEU A 159 14.63 -16.40 16.26
CA LEU A 159 15.02 -17.74 16.70
C LEU A 159 16.55 -17.95 16.63
N ILE A 160 17.20 -17.41 15.61
CA ILE A 160 18.67 -17.45 15.48
C ILE A 160 19.32 -16.61 16.59
N GLY A 161 18.89 -15.36 16.75
CA GLY A 161 19.45 -14.43 17.73
C GLY A 161 19.29 -14.89 19.18
N GLN A 162 18.16 -15.51 19.53
CA GLN A 162 17.93 -16.06 20.88
C GLN A 162 18.91 -17.20 21.24
N ARG A 163 19.41 -17.94 20.25
CA ARG A 163 20.37 -19.04 20.47
C ARG A 163 21.83 -18.61 20.32
N GLN A 164 22.11 -17.53 19.59
CA GLN A 164 23.46 -17.05 19.30
C GLN A 164 23.57 -15.55 19.62
N GLY A 165 24.03 -15.25 20.84
CA GLY A 165 24.16 -13.87 21.33
C GLY A 165 25.31 -13.04 20.74
N GLN A 166 25.73 -13.23 19.47
CA GLN A 166 26.86 -12.50 18.89
C GLN A 166 26.60 -11.85 17.50
N ARG A 167 26.59 -10.51 17.55
CA ARG A 167 27.13 -9.46 16.65
C ARG A 167 26.83 -9.49 15.13
N VAL A 168 25.74 -8.78 14.79
CA VAL A 168 25.38 -8.28 13.44
C VAL A 168 26.18 -7.04 13.02
N ALA A 169 26.93 -6.42 13.94
CA ALA A 169 27.58 -5.13 13.71
C ALA A 169 28.56 -5.09 12.52
N ALA A 170 29.11 -6.24 12.10
CA ALA A 170 30.07 -6.32 11.00
C ALA A 170 29.46 -6.46 9.59
N TRP A 171 28.12 -6.57 9.47
CA TRP A 171 27.46 -7.04 8.23
C TRP A 171 26.70 -5.95 7.47
N VAL A 172 26.36 -4.85 8.14
CA VAL A 172 25.67 -3.68 7.57
C VAL A 172 26.59 -2.47 7.75
N GLU A 173 27.09 -1.90 6.65
CA GLU A 173 28.00 -0.73 6.68
C GLU A 173 27.29 0.59 7.07
N GLU A 174 25.97 0.59 7.27
CA GLU A 174 25.17 1.81 7.52
C GLU A 174 24.93 2.05 9.03
N GLU A 175 24.98 3.33 9.43
CA GLU A 175 25.08 3.97 10.78
C GLU A 175 24.14 3.51 11.91
N ALA A 176 23.37 2.43 11.77
CA ALA A 176 22.49 1.89 12.81
C ALA A 176 22.92 0.50 13.31
N ALA A 177 24.22 0.18 13.26
CA ALA A 177 24.80 -1.07 13.73
C ALA A 177 24.51 -1.31 15.23
N THR A 178 23.35 -1.89 15.54
CA THR A 178 23.14 -2.54 16.83
C THR A 178 24.05 -3.74 16.89
N HIS A 179 24.74 -3.92 18.02
CA HIS A 179 25.63 -5.06 18.27
C HIS A 179 24.90 -6.42 18.35
N ASP A 180 23.59 -6.46 18.04
CA ASP A 180 22.69 -7.60 18.22
C ASP A 180 21.57 -7.63 17.15
N ILE A 181 21.19 -8.85 16.73
CA ILE A 181 20.10 -9.13 15.77
C ILE A 181 18.77 -8.59 16.31
N LEU A 182 18.51 -8.76 17.61
CA LEU A 182 17.25 -8.35 18.21
C LEU A 182 17.08 -6.84 18.17
N GLY A 183 18.13 -6.08 18.52
CA GLY A 183 18.12 -4.62 18.40
C GLY A 183 17.92 -4.10 16.97
N PHE A 184 18.37 -4.84 15.95
CA PHE A 184 18.13 -4.49 14.54
C PHE A 184 16.66 -4.75 14.15
N LEU A 185 16.06 -5.82 14.68
CA LEU A 185 14.65 -6.14 14.44
C LEU A 185 13.71 -5.22 15.22
N ASP A 186 14.10 -4.75 16.39
CA ASP A 186 13.27 -3.89 17.24
C ASP A 186 13.25 -2.43 16.78
N LYS A 187 14.20 -2.02 15.93
CA LYS A 187 14.20 -0.72 15.23
C LYS A 187 13.39 -0.73 13.91
N ALA A 188 12.60 -1.77 13.67
CA ALA A 188 11.72 -1.83 12.52
C ALA A 188 10.69 -0.70 12.56
N TYR A 189 10.46 -0.04 11.43
CA TYR A 189 9.22 0.71 11.26
C TYR A 189 8.08 -0.25 10.94
N GLU A 190 6.89 0.00 11.48
CA GLU A 190 5.70 -0.67 11.00
C GLU A 190 5.18 0.03 9.72
N PRO A 191 4.61 -0.71 8.76
CA PRO A 191 4.15 -0.15 7.49
C PRO A 191 3.14 1.00 7.64
N TRP A 192 2.27 0.90 8.65
CA TRP A 192 1.18 1.85 8.90
C TRP A 192 1.58 3.02 9.81
N ASP A 193 2.84 3.10 10.23
CA ASP A 193 3.31 4.24 11.01
C ASP A 193 3.44 5.49 10.13
N ILE A 194 3.25 6.65 10.75
CA ILE A 194 3.62 7.93 10.15
C ILE A 194 4.71 8.53 11.05
N PRO A 195 6.00 8.31 10.72
CA PRO A 195 7.10 8.77 11.56
C PRO A 195 7.11 10.30 11.71
N SER A 196 7.73 10.79 12.78
CA SER A 196 7.86 12.23 13.00
C SER A 196 8.77 12.86 11.94
N LYS A 197 8.63 14.16 11.69
CA LYS A 197 9.53 14.87 10.76
C LYS A 197 10.99 14.72 11.17
N SER A 198 11.30 14.72 12.47
CA SER A 198 12.66 14.48 12.99
C SER A 198 13.19 13.10 12.64
N ASP A 199 12.37 12.05 12.76
CA ASP A 199 12.74 10.68 12.39
C ASP A 199 12.92 10.54 10.87
N LEU A 200 12.14 11.29 10.10
CA LEU A 200 12.27 11.32 8.65
C LEU A 200 13.53 12.09 8.22
N THR A 201 13.89 13.19 8.89
CA THR A 201 15.15 13.91 8.60
C THR A 201 16.42 13.13 8.93
N SER A 202 16.40 12.28 9.95
CA SER A 202 17.58 11.46 10.30
C SER A 202 17.81 10.29 9.34
N THR A 203 16.86 10.05 8.43
CA THR A 203 16.81 8.83 7.62
C THR A 203 17.26 8.99 6.18
N GLY A 204 17.74 10.17 5.76
CA GLY A 204 18.40 10.40 4.47
C GLY A 204 17.97 11.68 3.75
N PHE A 205 18.18 11.74 2.44
CA PHE A 205 17.86 12.92 1.60
C PHE A 205 16.39 12.95 1.14
N GLU A 206 15.92 14.16 0.88
CA GLU A 206 14.60 14.48 0.33
C GLU A 206 14.43 13.97 -1.11
N LEU A 207 13.22 13.52 -1.47
CA LEU A 207 12.86 13.09 -2.82
C LEU A 207 12.02 14.16 -3.51
N ASP A 208 12.52 14.74 -4.60
CA ASP A 208 11.80 15.74 -5.40
C ASP A 208 11.03 15.11 -6.59
N ASP A 209 10.05 15.85 -7.12
CA ASP A 209 9.24 15.62 -8.34
C ASP A 209 8.03 14.65 -8.26
N LYS A 210 7.61 14.18 -7.07
CA LYS A 210 6.50 13.21 -6.93
C LYS A 210 5.54 13.51 -5.79
N ARG A 211 4.25 13.19 -6.00
CA ARG A 211 3.19 13.31 -4.98
C ARG A 211 3.00 12.00 -4.24
N PHE A 212 3.86 11.77 -3.26
CA PHE A 212 3.69 10.67 -2.32
C PHE A 212 2.61 11.01 -1.29
N ARG A 213 1.84 9.99 -0.92
CA ARG A 213 0.70 10.13 -0.01
C ARG A 213 0.76 9.08 1.07
N PHE A 214 0.35 9.43 2.29
CA PHE A 214 0.11 8.44 3.33
C PHE A 214 -1.29 7.87 3.18
N SER A 215 -1.42 6.55 3.33
CA SER A 215 -2.70 5.84 3.27
C SER A 215 -3.69 6.41 4.29
N ALA A 216 -4.98 6.32 4.00
CA ALA A 216 -6.03 6.69 4.95
C ALA A 216 -5.95 5.86 6.25
N ALA A 217 -5.57 4.57 6.16
CA ALA A 217 -5.45 3.70 7.32
C ALA A 217 -4.36 4.18 8.30
N ALA A 218 -3.18 4.57 7.80
CA ALA A 218 -2.09 5.10 8.62
C ALA A 218 -2.51 6.40 9.34
N VAL A 219 -3.25 7.27 8.65
CA VAL A 219 -3.79 8.52 9.23
C VAL A 219 -4.81 8.19 10.32
N ALA A 220 -5.71 7.24 10.08
CA ALA A 220 -6.66 6.77 11.08
C ALA A 220 -5.96 6.21 12.33
N ILE A 221 -4.92 5.39 12.14
CA ILE A 221 -4.12 4.83 13.24
C ILE A 221 -3.45 5.94 14.05
N ARG A 222 -2.83 6.93 13.38
CA ARG A 222 -2.22 8.08 14.05
C ARG A 222 -3.23 8.88 14.87
N PHE A 223 -4.43 9.11 14.32
CA PHE A 223 -5.52 9.76 15.04
C PHE A 223 -5.95 8.95 16.26
N LEU A 224 -6.19 7.65 16.12
CA LEU A 224 -6.59 6.78 17.22
C LEU A 224 -5.53 6.75 18.34
N ASN A 225 -4.25 6.70 17.98
CA ASN A 225 -3.15 6.80 18.93
C ASN A 225 -3.13 8.14 19.69
N SER A 226 -3.57 9.23 19.08
CA SER A 226 -3.64 10.55 19.74
C SER A 226 -4.80 10.67 20.73
N LEU A 227 -5.81 9.79 20.66
CA LEU A 227 -6.96 9.83 21.54
C LEU A 227 -6.70 9.05 22.85
N PRO A 228 -7.12 9.59 24.01
CA PRO A 228 -7.20 8.82 25.23
C PRO A 228 -8.13 7.61 25.10
N ILE A 229 -7.86 6.56 25.87
CA ILE A 229 -8.62 5.30 25.82
C ILE A 229 -10.14 5.50 26.00
N HIS A 230 -10.58 6.37 26.92
CA HIS A 230 -12.00 6.61 27.15
C HIS A 230 -12.72 7.16 25.91
N LYS A 231 -12.04 7.99 25.09
CA LYS A 231 -12.58 8.50 23.83
C LYS A 231 -12.59 7.44 22.74
N ARG A 232 -11.53 6.62 22.65
CA ARG A 232 -11.49 5.49 21.71
C ARG A 232 -12.62 4.49 21.94
N LEU A 233 -12.97 4.24 23.20
CA LEU A 233 -14.09 3.39 23.59
C LEU A 233 -15.47 3.97 23.22
N GLN A 234 -15.57 5.27 22.91
CA GLN A 234 -16.83 5.87 22.43
C GLN A 234 -17.04 5.70 20.94
N LEU A 235 -15.97 5.49 20.15
CA LEU A 235 -16.08 5.29 18.71
C LEU A 235 -16.96 4.08 18.37
N ARG A 236 -17.79 4.23 17.34
CA ARG A 236 -18.67 3.17 16.83
C ARG A 236 -18.36 2.81 15.39
N LYS A 237 -18.19 3.82 14.52
CA LYS A 237 -17.95 3.60 13.10
C LYS A 237 -16.82 4.47 12.59
N VAL A 238 -15.84 3.83 11.97
CA VAL A 238 -14.75 4.49 11.24
C VAL A 238 -14.81 4.02 9.78
N VAL A 239 -14.72 4.95 8.84
CA VAL A 239 -14.59 4.65 7.41
C VAL A 239 -13.24 5.15 6.92
N VAL A 240 -12.49 4.28 6.25
CA VAL A 240 -11.16 4.56 5.73
C VAL A 240 -11.24 4.49 4.21
N HIS A 241 -11.03 5.61 3.52
CA HIS A 241 -11.08 5.74 2.06
C HIS A 241 -9.66 5.78 1.49
N GLU A 242 -9.18 4.63 1.01
CA GLU A 242 -7.96 4.56 0.20
C GLU A 242 -8.33 4.96 -1.24
N ASP A 243 -8.34 6.27 -1.50
CA ASP A 243 -8.81 6.87 -2.76
C ASP A 243 -7.68 7.19 -3.74
N HIS A 244 -6.42 7.06 -3.33
CA HIS A 244 -5.23 7.26 -4.16
C HIS A 244 -4.11 6.29 -3.80
N VAL A 245 -3.17 6.10 -4.73
CA VAL A 245 -1.91 5.41 -4.46
C VAL A 245 -1.21 6.03 -3.26
N SER A 246 -0.76 5.18 -2.36
CA SER A 246 -0.12 5.60 -1.12
C SER A 246 1.11 4.76 -0.81
N VAL A 247 1.98 5.31 0.03
CA VAL A 247 3.29 4.74 0.33
C VAL A 247 3.21 3.62 1.37
N ALA A 248 4.35 2.97 1.59
CA ALA A 248 4.57 2.05 2.71
C ALA A 248 3.80 0.73 2.67
N HIS A 249 3.37 0.28 1.48
CA HIS A 249 2.62 -0.99 1.29
C HIS A 249 1.24 -0.96 1.95
N PRO A 250 0.34 -0.07 1.48
CA PRO A 250 -0.95 0.20 2.10
C PRO A 250 -1.82 -1.04 2.28
N GLN A 251 -1.71 -2.05 1.44
CA GLN A 251 -2.43 -3.32 1.59
C GLN A 251 -2.29 -3.93 3.00
N ARG A 252 -1.15 -3.72 3.67
CA ARG A 252 -0.85 -4.27 5.01
C ARG A 252 -1.39 -3.45 6.17
N HIS A 253 -1.85 -2.21 5.93
CA HIS A 253 -2.09 -1.25 7.01
C HIS A 253 -3.30 -1.60 7.89
N ALA A 254 -4.18 -2.49 7.43
CA ALA A 254 -5.30 -2.99 8.23
C ALA A 254 -4.83 -3.74 9.49
N GLN A 255 -3.62 -4.29 9.50
CA GLN A 255 -3.06 -4.96 10.68
C GLN A 255 -2.87 -3.98 11.85
N GLY A 256 -2.50 -2.73 11.59
CA GLY A 256 -2.35 -1.69 12.61
C GLY A 256 -3.66 -1.26 13.26
N LEU A 257 -4.81 -1.63 12.70
CA LEU A 257 -6.14 -1.34 13.27
C LEU A 257 -6.59 -2.38 14.30
N ILE A 258 -5.98 -3.58 14.30
CA ILE A 258 -6.37 -4.72 15.16
C ILE A 258 -6.40 -4.35 16.65
N PRO A 259 -5.39 -3.65 17.22
CA PRO A 259 -5.40 -3.32 18.65
C PRO A 259 -6.62 -2.50 19.07
N PHE A 260 -7.08 -1.57 18.22
CA PHE A 260 -8.23 -0.71 18.53
C PHE A 260 -9.56 -1.47 18.45
N CYS A 261 -9.69 -2.41 17.52
CA CYS A 261 -10.85 -3.28 17.44
C CYS A 261 -10.92 -4.25 18.63
N ARG A 262 -9.77 -4.72 19.14
CA ARG A 262 -9.70 -5.52 20.38
C ARG A 262 -10.04 -4.69 21.62
N GLU A 263 -9.53 -3.47 21.70
CA GLU A 263 -9.79 -2.53 22.79
C GLU A 263 -11.27 -2.14 22.86
N ASN A 264 -11.90 -1.88 21.71
CA ASN A 264 -13.30 -1.49 21.60
C ASN A 264 -14.10 -2.49 20.75
N PRO A 265 -14.74 -3.50 21.38
CA PRO A 265 -15.54 -4.51 20.66
C PRO A 265 -16.74 -3.95 19.88
N ARG A 266 -17.16 -2.72 20.17
CA ARG A 266 -18.26 -2.01 19.48
C ARG A 266 -17.79 -1.18 18.30
N LEU A 267 -16.47 -1.06 18.09
CA LEU A 267 -15.92 -0.38 16.94
C LEU A 267 -16.12 -1.24 15.69
N ARG A 268 -16.54 -0.58 14.61
CA ARG A 268 -16.68 -1.14 13.28
C ARG A 268 -15.88 -0.28 12.32
N ILE A 269 -14.95 -0.89 11.61
CA ILE A 269 -14.10 -0.21 10.64
C ILE A 269 -14.38 -0.74 9.25
N GLU A 270 -14.74 0.17 8.35
CA GLU A 270 -14.96 -0.15 6.94
C GLU A 270 -13.84 0.51 6.13
N ARG A 271 -12.99 -0.30 5.49
CA ARG A 271 -11.90 0.18 4.65
C ARG A 271 -12.30 0.05 3.19
N ARG A 272 -12.61 1.16 2.55
CA ARG A 272 -12.96 1.27 1.14
C ARG A 272 -11.71 1.58 0.33
N VAL A 273 -11.43 0.78 -0.68
CA VAL A 273 -10.25 0.93 -1.54
C VAL A 273 -10.70 1.14 -2.97
N ASP A 274 -10.36 2.30 -3.53
CA ASP A 274 -10.64 2.61 -4.93
C ASP A 274 -9.81 1.68 -5.83
N VAL A 275 -10.49 0.83 -6.59
CA VAL A 275 -9.85 -0.17 -7.44
C VAL A 275 -8.94 0.50 -8.46
N LEU A 276 -9.41 1.55 -9.13
CA LEU A 276 -8.61 2.20 -10.16
C LEU A 276 -7.49 3.03 -9.54
N ASN A 277 -7.82 3.89 -8.59
CA ASN A 277 -6.92 4.94 -8.13
C ASN A 277 -5.94 4.50 -7.04
N ALA A 278 -6.28 3.49 -6.24
CA ALA A 278 -5.39 2.96 -5.21
C ALA A 278 -4.71 1.65 -5.62
N ILE A 279 -5.40 0.76 -6.35
CA ILE A 279 -4.87 -0.57 -6.70
C ILE A 279 -4.19 -0.57 -8.09
N ILE A 280 -4.95 -0.25 -9.15
CA ILE A 280 -4.46 -0.38 -10.53
C ILE A 280 -3.38 0.68 -10.85
N GLN A 281 -3.57 1.93 -10.42
CA GLN A 281 -2.55 2.97 -10.63
C GLN A 281 -1.18 2.57 -10.02
N GLN A 282 -1.14 1.89 -8.86
CA GLN A 282 0.10 1.51 -8.19
C GLN A 282 0.99 0.65 -9.12
N THR A 283 0.40 -0.31 -9.82
CA THR A 283 1.14 -1.19 -10.74
C THR A 283 1.53 -0.47 -12.02
N GLU A 284 0.65 0.38 -12.55
CA GLU A 284 0.92 1.14 -13.79
C GLU A 284 2.08 2.10 -13.60
N LEU A 285 2.07 2.88 -12.51
CA LEU A 285 3.12 3.82 -12.15
C LEU A 285 4.48 3.09 -11.99
N SER A 286 4.47 1.86 -11.46
CA SER A 286 5.70 1.07 -11.25
C SER A 286 6.44 0.71 -12.54
N GLN A 287 5.71 0.65 -13.66
CA GLN A 287 6.22 0.21 -14.94
C GLN A 287 6.27 1.34 -15.98
N LEU A 288 6.01 2.59 -15.58
CA LEU A 288 6.21 3.73 -16.46
C LEU A 288 7.70 3.91 -16.81
N SER A 289 7.98 4.11 -18.09
CA SER A 289 9.31 4.43 -18.62
C SER A 289 9.54 5.94 -18.76
N SER A 290 8.47 6.73 -18.89
CA SER A 290 8.48 8.18 -19.01
C SER A 290 7.25 8.79 -18.32
N LEU A 291 7.28 10.11 -18.10
CA LEU A 291 6.10 10.84 -17.65
C LEU A 291 4.97 10.69 -18.67
N PRO A 292 3.70 10.48 -18.24
CA PRO A 292 2.59 10.53 -19.17
C PRO A 292 2.42 11.93 -19.75
N THR A 293 1.79 12.05 -20.91
CA THR A 293 1.45 13.32 -21.53
C THR A 293 -0.01 13.63 -21.22
N SER A 294 -0.33 14.89 -20.93
CA SER A 294 -1.72 15.26 -20.67
C SER A 294 -2.55 15.09 -21.93
N SER A 295 -3.79 14.65 -21.79
CA SER A 295 -4.74 14.56 -22.91
C SER A 295 -5.00 15.91 -23.58
N ARG A 296 -4.72 17.02 -22.88
CA ARG A 296 -4.79 18.38 -23.42
C ARG A 296 -3.64 18.70 -24.36
N ASP A 297 -2.43 18.23 -24.02
CA ASP A 297 -1.21 18.54 -24.75
C ASP A 297 -1.03 17.60 -25.96
N ASP A 298 -1.44 16.33 -25.82
CA ASP A 298 -1.49 15.36 -26.91
C ASP A 298 -2.77 14.51 -26.86
N PRO A 299 -3.86 14.97 -27.51
CA PRO A 299 -5.13 14.26 -27.56
C PRO A 299 -5.08 12.91 -28.30
N ASN A 300 -4.04 12.66 -29.10
CA ASN A 300 -3.93 11.44 -29.90
C ASN A 300 -3.25 10.30 -29.12
N THR A 301 -2.48 10.63 -28.08
CA THR A 301 -1.87 9.63 -27.21
C THR A 301 -2.91 9.08 -26.23
N ARG A 302 -3.22 7.79 -26.34
CA ARG A 302 -4.07 7.07 -25.39
C ARG A 302 -3.24 6.17 -24.49
N TYR A 303 -3.54 6.25 -23.20
CA TYR A 303 -3.01 5.35 -22.19
C TYR A 303 -4.06 4.30 -21.86
N HIS A 304 -3.61 3.06 -21.67
CA HIS A 304 -4.46 1.91 -21.36
C HIS A 304 -4.03 1.27 -20.05
N ILE A 305 -4.93 0.56 -19.38
CA ILE A 305 -4.59 -0.27 -18.23
C ILE A 305 -4.05 -1.60 -18.74
N ARG A 306 -2.82 -1.96 -18.35
CA ARG A 306 -2.17 -3.18 -18.81
C ARG A 306 -2.72 -4.41 -18.12
N TYR A 307 -3.13 -5.38 -18.92
CA TYR A 307 -3.67 -6.65 -18.45
C TYR A 307 -2.74 -7.40 -17.49
N SER A 308 -1.44 -7.45 -17.82
CA SER A 308 -0.45 -8.36 -17.20
C SER A 308 -0.14 -8.07 -15.72
N CYS A 309 -0.67 -6.97 -15.18
CA CYS A 309 -0.23 -6.39 -13.93
C CYS A 309 -1.31 -6.43 -12.85
N ILE A 310 -2.55 -6.76 -13.23
CA ILE A 310 -3.77 -6.59 -12.43
C ILE A 310 -3.90 -7.68 -11.35
N THR A 311 -3.82 -8.95 -11.75
CA THR A 311 -4.13 -10.07 -10.86
C THR A 311 -3.25 -10.11 -9.62
N GLY A 312 -1.96 -9.80 -9.77
CA GLY A 312 -1.01 -9.75 -8.65
C GLY A 312 -1.36 -8.66 -7.64
N VAL A 313 -1.61 -7.42 -8.08
CA VAL A 313 -1.90 -6.32 -7.15
C VAL A 313 -3.27 -6.45 -6.48
N VAL A 314 -4.27 -7.00 -7.19
CA VAL A 314 -5.57 -7.33 -6.57
C VAL A 314 -5.37 -8.41 -5.50
N ALA A 315 -4.54 -9.41 -5.76
CA ALA A 315 -4.25 -10.47 -4.80
C ALA A 315 -3.63 -9.92 -3.51
N ASP A 316 -2.67 -9.00 -3.63
CA ASP A 316 -2.03 -8.38 -2.46
C ASP A 316 -3.05 -7.73 -1.52
N TRP A 317 -4.05 -7.01 -2.06
CA TRP A 317 -5.09 -6.38 -1.24
C TRP A 317 -6.05 -7.39 -0.62
N LEU A 318 -6.57 -8.32 -1.41
CA LEU A 318 -7.56 -9.29 -0.94
C LEU A 318 -6.98 -10.24 0.12
N LEU A 319 -5.77 -10.73 -0.12
CA LEU A 319 -5.12 -11.70 0.77
C LEU A 319 -4.62 -11.07 2.07
N GLU A 320 -4.18 -9.81 2.04
CA GLU A 320 -3.87 -9.06 3.27
C GLU A 320 -5.15 -8.72 4.04
N GLY A 321 -6.27 -8.48 3.35
CA GLY A 321 -7.59 -8.36 3.97
C GLY A 321 -7.96 -9.60 4.79
N LEU A 322 -7.86 -10.80 4.18
CA LEU A 322 -8.09 -12.07 4.90
C LEU A 322 -7.07 -12.31 6.02
N ALA A 323 -5.80 -11.92 5.82
CA ALA A 323 -4.74 -12.09 6.82
C ALA A 323 -5.03 -11.35 8.13
N THR A 324 -5.88 -10.33 8.13
CA THR A 324 -6.28 -9.65 9.37
C THR A 324 -7.01 -10.58 10.33
N VAL A 325 -7.76 -11.56 9.82
CA VAL A 325 -8.47 -12.56 10.63
C VAL A 325 -7.46 -13.46 11.34
N ASP A 326 -6.47 -13.98 10.62
CA ASP A 326 -5.38 -14.80 11.17
C ASP A 326 -4.54 -14.02 12.20
N ALA A 327 -4.35 -12.71 11.99
CA ALA A 327 -3.69 -11.81 12.92
C ALA A 327 -4.55 -11.48 14.17
N GLY A 328 -5.80 -11.97 14.21
CA GLY A 328 -6.74 -11.91 15.31
C GLY A 328 -7.52 -10.60 15.39
N MET A 329 -7.88 -10.04 14.23
CA MET A 329 -8.96 -9.07 14.12
C MET A 329 -10.27 -9.68 14.66
N PRO A 330 -11.00 -9.01 15.57
CA PRO A 330 -12.28 -9.53 16.04
C PRO A 330 -13.29 -9.68 14.90
N ALA A 331 -14.13 -10.72 14.99
CA ALA A 331 -15.20 -10.96 14.03
C ALA A 331 -16.11 -9.73 13.88
N ASP A 332 -16.47 -9.43 12.64
CA ASP A 332 -17.32 -8.30 12.23
C ASP A 332 -16.79 -6.91 12.61
N ALA A 333 -15.59 -6.78 13.18
CA ALA A 333 -15.01 -5.49 13.52
C ALA A 333 -14.43 -4.74 12.31
N PHE A 334 -14.09 -5.47 11.25
CA PHE A 334 -13.42 -4.94 10.07
C PHE A 334 -14.02 -5.51 8.77
N THR A 335 -14.18 -4.65 7.77
CA THR A 335 -14.55 -5.02 6.41
C THR A 335 -13.67 -4.28 5.42
N LEU A 336 -13.03 -5.01 4.50
CA LEU A 336 -12.40 -4.47 3.31
C LEU A 336 -13.41 -4.44 2.16
N VAL A 337 -13.63 -3.26 1.59
CA VAL A 337 -14.54 -3.04 0.46
C VAL A 337 -13.73 -2.59 -0.74
N LEU A 338 -13.77 -3.35 -1.84
CA LEU A 338 -13.28 -2.87 -3.13
C LEU A 338 -14.33 -1.96 -3.76
N ASP A 339 -13.98 -0.69 -3.92
CA ASP A 339 -14.85 0.36 -4.40
C ASP A 339 -14.51 0.69 -5.86
N SER A 340 -15.49 0.52 -6.75
CA SER A 340 -15.37 0.88 -8.17
C SER A 340 -15.60 2.36 -8.44
N GLY A 341 -16.05 3.14 -7.44
CA GLY A 341 -16.40 4.54 -7.62
C GLY A 341 -17.41 4.73 -8.76
N ARG A 342 -17.00 5.45 -9.81
CA ARG A 342 -17.81 5.68 -11.02
C ARG A 342 -17.54 4.68 -12.15
N ALA A 343 -16.66 3.71 -11.93
CA ALA A 343 -16.13 2.79 -12.92
C ALA A 343 -16.62 1.35 -12.71
N THR A 344 -17.88 1.17 -12.31
CA THR A 344 -18.46 -0.14 -11.97
C THR A 344 -18.31 -1.16 -13.10
N ASP A 345 -18.71 -0.80 -14.34
CA ASP A 345 -18.63 -1.69 -15.49
C ASP A 345 -17.18 -2.06 -15.83
N LEU A 346 -16.28 -1.06 -15.85
CA LEU A 346 -14.86 -1.27 -16.11
C LEU A 346 -14.22 -2.16 -15.04
N CYS A 347 -14.55 -1.99 -13.76
CA CYS A 347 -14.04 -2.85 -12.69
C CYS A 347 -14.56 -4.29 -12.84
N SER A 348 -15.83 -4.46 -13.21
CA SER A 348 -16.41 -5.78 -13.49
C SER A 348 -15.71 -6.46 -14.66
N ASP A 349 -15.45 -5.74 -15.76
CA ASP A 349 -14.72 -6.26 -16.91
C ASP A 349 -13.28 -6.63 -16.55
N ILE A 350 -12.58 -5.79 -15.78
CA ILE A 350 -11.23 -6.07 -15.30
C ILE A 350 -11.21 -7.37 -14.48
N PHE A 351 -12.13 -7.52 -13.54
CA PHE A 351 -12.18 -8.72 -12.70
C PHE A 351 -12.53 -9.97 -13.50
N GLN A 352 -13.50 -9.90 -14.41
CA GLN A 352 -13.88 -11.04 -15.24
C GLN A 352 -12.78 -11.43 -16.25
N LEU A 353 -12.21 -10.45 -16.94
CA LEU A 353 -11.34 -10.70 -18.09
C LEU A 353 -9.88 -10.91 -17.67
N ALA A 354 -9.41 -10.30 -16.58
CA ALA A 354 -8.03 -10.44 -16.10
C ALA A 354 -7.90 -11.32 -14.86
N VAL A 355 -8.66 -11.03 -13.80
CA VAL A 355 -8.50 -11.73 -12.52
C VAL A 355 -9.00 -13.18 -12.62
N GLN A 356 -10.27 -13.38 -12.98
CA GLN A 356 -10.86 -14.71 -13.14
C GLN A 356 -10.16 -15.53 -14.23
N HIS A 357 -9.87 -14.88 -15.37
CA HIS A 357 -9.18 -15.53 -16.49
C HIS A 357 -7.78 -16.03 -16.10
N GLY A 358 -7.01 -15.21 -15.39
CA GLY A 358 -5.70 -15.63 -14.93
C GLY A 358 -5.77 -16.82 -14.00
N ILE A 359 -6.66 -16.79 -13.01
CA ILE A 359 -6.78 -17.89 -12.06
C ILE A 359 -7.14 -19.19 -12.78
N ALA A 360 -8.12 -19.15 -13.67
CA ALA A 360 -8.54 -20.35 -14.41
C ALA A 360 -7.41 -20.96 -15.26
N TRP A 361 -6.61 -20.12 -15.93
CA TRP A 361 -5.44 -20.57 -16.68
C TRP A 361 -4.34 -21.16 -15.79
N GLN A 362 -4.06 -20.52 -14.66
CA GLN A 362 -3.08 -21.02 -13.70
C GLN A 362 -3.52 -22.36 -13.09
N THR A 363 -4.79 -22.49 -12.70
CA THR A 363 -5.35 -23.74 -12.17
C THR A 363 -5.33 -24.86 -13.21
N ALA A 364 -5.66 -24.58 -14.47
CA ALA A 364 -5.59 -25.56 -15.55
C ALA A 364 -4.14 -26.05 -15.78
N LEU A 365 -3.17 -25.14 -15.76
CA LEU A 365 -1.75 -25.47 -15.89
C LEU A 365 -1.26 -26.38 -14.73
N GLU A 366 -1.59 -26.01 -13.49
CA GLU A 366 -1.23 -26.80 -12.30
C GLU A 366 -1.79 -28.21 -12.36
N ARG A 367 -3.02 -28.37 -12.86
CA ARG A 367 -3.64 -29.66 -13.06
C ARG A 367 -2.95 -30.50 -14.14
N CYS A 368 -2.60 -29.89 -15.29
CA CYS A 368 -1.81 -30.58 -16.32
C CYS A 368 -0.48 -31.10 -15.77
N HIS A 369 0.17 -30.32 -14.90
CA HIS A 369 1.40 -30.72 -14.24
C HIS A 369 1.19 -31.88 -13.26
N ALA A 370 0.14 -31.83 -12.43
CA ALA A 370 -0.14 -32.86 -11.43
C ALA A 370 -0.40 -34.26 -12.04
N ILE A 371 -0.94 -34.33 -13.26
CA ILE A 371 -1.27 -35.59 -13.96
C ILE A 371 -0.07 -36.16 -14.73
N GLY A 372 1.07 -35.47 -14.77
CA GLY A 372 2.30 -35.99 -15.39
C GLY A 372 2.28 -36.00 -16.92
N ILE A 373 1.42 -35.19 -17.55
CA ILE A 373 1.43 -34.96 -19.00
C ILE A 373 2.86 -34.52 -19.41
N PRO A 374 3.50 -35.11 -20.44
CA PRO A 374 4.96 -35.24 -20.46
C PRO A 374 5.69 -33.90 -20.66
N TRP A 375 6.29 -33.42 -19.57
CA TRP A 375 7.30 -32.38 -19.57
C TRP A 375 8.65 -33.06 -19.80
N ASN A 376 9.50 -32.49 -20.67
CA ASN A 376 10.90 -32.88 -20.70
C ASN A 376 11.52 -32.36 -19.38
N THR A 377 11.58 -33.24 -18.38
CA THR A 377 11.74 -32.90 -16.96
C THR A 377 13.16 -32.43 -16.63
N SER A 378 13.32 -31.11 -16.55
CA SER A 378 14.35 -30.45 -15.73
C SER A 378 13.94 -29.04 -15.27
N GLN A 379 12.79 -28.52 -15.73
CA GLN A 379 12.30 -27.21 -15.32
C GLN A 379 11.11 -27.38 -14.37
N VAL A 380 11.30 -26.98 -13.11
CA VAL A 380 10.21 -26.78 -12.15
C VAL A 380 9.28 -25.75 -12.77
N ILE A 381 8.01 -26.11 -13.03
CA ILE A 381 7.00 -25.11 -13.33
C ILE A 381 6.84 -24.30 -12.04
N PRO A 382 7.09 -22.99 -12.05
CA PRO A 382 6.75 -22.18 -10.90
C PRO A 382 5.22 -22.29 -10.73
N GLU A 383 4.77 -22.54 -9.51
CA GLU A 383 3.35 -22.48 -9.05
C GLU A 383 2.63 -21.16 -9.43
N TYR A 384 3.27 -20.26 -10.19
CA TYR A 384 2.89 -18.87 -10.47
C TYR A 384 3.30 -18.44 -11.89
N THR A 385 3.07 -19.29 -12.91
CA THR A 385 3.56 -19.04 -14.27
C THR A 385 2.82 -17.91 -14.98
N PHE A 386 1.53 -17.72 -14.71
CA PHE A 386 0.68 -16.78 -15.45
C PHE A 386 0.10 -15.64 -14.62
N THR A 387 -0.34 -15.92 -13.38
CA THR A 387 -1.11 -14.96 -12.57
C THR A 387 -0.29 -14.04 -11.69
N ASN A 388 1.01 -14.30 -11.51
CA ASN A 388 1.82 -13.65 -10.47
C ASN A 388 1.14 -13.61 -9.07
N ALA A 389 0.13 -14.47 -8.82
CA ALA A 389 -0.74 -14.38 -7.65
C ALA A 389 -0.72 -15.69 -6.86
N PRO A 390 -0.78 -15.63 -5.50
CA PRO A 390 -0.75 -16.82 -4.66
C PRO A 390 -1.92 -17.78 -4.93
N GLN A 391 -1.72 -19.06 -4.59
CA GLN A 391 -2.74 -20.10 -4.77
C GLN A 391 -4.04 -19.80 -4.01
N ASP A 392 -4.01 -19.02 -2.92
CA ASP A 392 -5.19 -18.71 -2.10
C ASP A 392 -6.11 -17.63 -2.69
N LEU A 393 -5.75 -17.03 -3.84
CA LEU A 393 -6.53 -15.94 -4.42
C LEU A 393 -7.98 -16.36 -4.71
N TRP A 394 -8.22 -17.61 -5.13
CA TRP A 394 -9.58 -18.10 -5.41
C TRP A 394 -10.48 -18.06 -4.15
N GLN A 395 -9.93 -18.36 -2.97
CA GLN A 395 -10.68 -18.27 -1.70
C GLN A 395 -11.08 -16.82 -1.44
N ALA A 396 -10.16 -15.88 -1.67
CA ALA A 396 -10.45 -14.47 -1.47
C ALA A 396 -11.51 -13.95 -2.44
N LEU A 397 -11.53 -14.45 -3.69
CA LEU A 397 -12.60 -14.14 -4.64
C LEU A 397 -13.93 -14.77 -4.27
N GLU A 398 -13.94 -15.97 -3.71
CA GLU A 398 -15.16 -16.59 -3.18
C GLU A 398 -15.76 -15.74 -2.06
N HIS A 399 -14.93 -15.31 -1.11
CA HIS A 399 -15.32 -14.37 -0.05
C HIS A 399 -15.87 -13.03 -0.60
N LEU A 400 -15.26 -12.52 -1.67
CA LEU A 400 -15.68 -11.29 -2.34
C LEU A 400 -17.02 -11.45 -3.07
N SER A 401 -17.19 -12.57 -3.78
CA SER A 401 -18.40 -12.93 -4.54
C SER A 401 -19.59 -13.16 -3.60
N ASN A 402 -19.33 -13.81 -2.46
CA ASN A 402 -20.32 -14.07 -1.42
C ASN A 402 -20.56 -12.85 -0.50
N GLN A 403 -19.88 -11.72 -0.71
CA GLN A 403 -20.04 -10.48 0.06
C GLN A 403 -19.94 -10.72 1.58
N THR A 404 -18.94 -11.50 1.99
CA THR A 404 -18.74 -11.89 3.40
C THR A 404 -18.49 -10.67 4.31
N SER A 405 -18.46 -10.86 5.64
CA SER A 405 -18.22 -9.73 6.56
C SER A 405 -16.82 -9.12 6.41
N VAL A 406 -15.83 -9.89 5.95
CA VAL A 406 -14.44 -9.45 5.80
C VAL A 406 -14.17 -8.80 4.45
N LEU A 407 -14.67 -9.38 3.35
CA LEU A 407 -14.42 -8.90 1.98
C LEU A 407 -15.73 -8.60 1.24
N ARG A 408 -15.82 -7.40 0.67
CA ARG A 408 -16.98 -6.93 -0.12
C ARG A 408 -16.54 -6.13 -1.33
N CYS A 409 -17.45 -5.96 -2.29
CA CYS A 409 -17.26 -5.05 -3.42
C CYS A 409 -18.60 -4.45 -3.86
N ASN A 410 -18.57 -3.30 -4.54
CA ASN A 410 -19.77 -2.65 -5.09
C ASN A 410 -19.93 -2.82 -6.61
N PHE A 411 -19.24 -3.81 -7.19
CA PHE A 411 -19.32 -4.19 -8.60
C PHE A 411 -19.40 -5.72 -8.69
N HIS A 412 -19.67 -6.28 -9.87
CA HIS A 412 -19.70 -7.73 -10.06
C HIS A 412 -18.27 -8.28 -10.22
N PRO A 413 -17.76 -9.15 -9.33
CA PRO A 413 -16.37 -9.64 -9.35
C PRO A 413 -16.09 -10.73 -10.41
N GLY A 414 -17.06 -10.96 -11.30
CA GLY A 414 -17.00 -11.97 -12.35
C GLY A 414 -17.40 -13.36 -11.85
N GLN A 415 -17.68 -14.26 -12.79
CA GLN A 415 -17.92 -15.67 -12.54
C GLN A 415 -16.64 -16.48 -12.80
N PRO A 416 -16.40 -17.55 -12.02
CA PRO A 416 -15.34 -18.50 -12.29
C PRO A 416 -15.45 -19.08 -13.70
N LEU A 417 -14.35 -19.10 -14.44
CA LEU A 417 -14.29 -19.72 -15.77
C LEU A 417 -14.18 -21.24 -15.67
N ASP A 418 -14.66 -21.92 -16.71
CA ASP A 418 -14.60 -23.39 -16.81
C ASP A 418 -13.17 -23.87 -17.00
N VAL A 419 -12.55 -24.28 -15.89
CA VAL A 419 -11.19 -24.84 -15.85
C VAL A 419 -11.10 -26.15 -16.63
N GLU A 420 -12.18 -26.97 -16.67
CA GLU A 420 -12.17 -28.25 -17.40
C GLU A 420 -12.08 -28.01 -18.89
N LYS A 421 -12.82 -27.03 -19.40
CA LYS A 421 -12.73 -26.64 -20.81
C LYS A 421 -11.32 -26.21 -21.18
N ILE A 422 -10.70 -25.33 -20.40
CA ILE A 422 -9.32 -24.86 -20.64
C ILE A 422 -8.33 -26.03 -20.56
N PHE A 423 -8.46 -26.89 -19.54
CA PHE A 423 -7.63 -28.08 -19.36
C PHE A 423 -7.73 -29.01 -20.57
N ASN A 424 -8.94 -29.32 -21.05
CA ASN A 424 -9.14 -30.21 -22.19
C ASN A 424 -8.48 -29.65 -23.47
N GLU A 425 -8.66 -28.36 -23.73
CA GLU A 425 -8.07 -27.68 -24.89
C GLU A 425 -6.52 -27.64 -24.84
N CYS A 426 -5.96 -27.48 -23.63
CA CYS A 426 -4.53 -27.26 -23.43
C CYS A 426 -3.76 -28.50 -22.96
N SER A 427 -4.45 -29.63 -22.76
CA SER A 427 -3.91 -30.89 -22.23
C SER A 427 -2.69 -31.40 -22.98
N ASN A 428 -2.58 -31.18 -24.29
CA ASN A 428 -1.46 -31.64 -25.11
C ASN A 428 -0.39 -30.57 -25.37
N TRP A 429 -0.44 -29.43 -24.68
CA TRP A 429 0.43 -28.30 -24.95
C TRP A 429 1.71 -28.36 -24.10
N ASN A 430 2.84 -27.96 -24.69
CA ASN A 430 4.06 -27.71 -23.93
C ASN A 430 4.05 -26.30 -23.29
N ILE A 431 4.95 -26.06 -22.32
CA ILE A 431 5.02 -24.79 -21.59
C ILE A 431 5.17 -23.55 -22.48
N ARG A 432 5.93 -23.69 -23.57
CA ARG A 432 6.18 -22.60 -24.50
C ARG A 432 4.91 -22.24 -25.27
N LYS A 433 4.12 -23.25 -25.65
CA LYS A 433 2.80 -23.05 -26.27
C LYS A 433 1.84 -22.40 -25.29
N TRP A 434 1.78 -22.86 -24.04
CA TRP A 434 1.02 -22.21 -22.97
C TRP A 434 1.39 -20.73 -22.82
N GLN A 435 2.69 -20.42 -22.68
CA GLN A 435 3.19 -19.05 -22.57
C GLN A 435 2.86 -18.20 -23.80
N ASN A 436 3.05 -18.74 -25.01
CA ASN A 436 2.72 -18.02 -26.24
C ASN A 436 1.23 -17.75 -26.37
N CYS A 437 0.37 -18.72 -26.03
CA CYS A 437 -1.08 -18.57 -26.08
C CYS A 437 -1.59 -17.61 -25.01
N TRP A 438 -1.03 -17.66 -23.79
CA TRP A 438 -1.27 -16.68 -22.75
C TRP A 438 -0.87 -15.27 -23.23
N SER A 439 0.36 -15.10 -23.70
CA SER A 439 0.85 -13.80 -24.21
C SER A 439 0.02 -13.29 -25.39
N SER A 440 -0.27 -14.12 -26.40
CA SER A 440 -1.07 -13.70 -27.57
C SER A 440 -2.52 -13.42 -27.23
N ALA A 441 -3.13 -14.16 -26.30
CA ALA A 441 -4.45 -13.85 -25.78
C ALA A 441 -4.49 -12.53 -24.99
N ASN A 442 -3.36 -12.10 -24.43
CA ASN A 442 -3.25 -10.91 -23.59
C ASN A 442 -2.85 -9.62 -24.36
N VAL A 443 -2.13 -9.72 -25.49
CA VAL A 443 -1.65 -8.56 -26.28
C VAL A 443 -2.78 -7.66 -26.79
N HIS A 444 -4.03 -8.12 -26.78
CA HIS A 444 -5.22 -7.35 -27.18
C HIS A 444 -6.25 -7.14 -26.04
N ARG A 445 -5.85 -7.30 -24.77
CA ARG A 445 -6.75 -7.21 -23.61
C ARG A 445 -6.44 -6.05 -22.66
N ASP A 446 -5.64 -5.08 -23.08
CA ASP A 446 -5.51 -3.86 -22.31
C ASP A 446 -6.86 -3.13 -22.25
N PHE A 447 -7.14 -2.49 -21.12
CA PHE A 447 -8.45 -1.90 -20.87
C PHE A 447 -8.43 -0.40 -21.18
N ASP A 448 -9.41 0.03 -21.98
CA ASP A 448 -9.66 1.44 -22.24
C ASP A 448 -10.42 2.09 -21.08
N VAL A 449 -9.93 3.24 -20.64
CA VAL A 449 -10.67 4.11 -19.72
C VAL A 449 -11.46 5.11 -20.56
N LEU A 450 -12.77 4.87 -20.70
CA LEU A 450 -13.67 5.65 -21.55
C LEU A 450 -14.44 6.73 -20.77
N PRO A 451 -14.87 7.82 -21.42
CA PRO A 451 -15.77 8.81 -20.81
C PRO A 451 -17.02 8.15 -20.21
N PRO A 452 -17.55 8.65 -19.07
CA PRO A 452 -17.23 9.93 -18.43
C PRO A 452 -16.04 9.89 -17.45
N LEU A 453 -15.26 8.80 -17.41
CA LEU A 453 -14.04 8.74 -16.61
C LEU A 453 -12.96 9.65 -17.21
N PRO A 454 -12.07 10.24 -16.38
CA PRO A 454 -10.93 10.99 -16.86
C PRO A 454 -10.00 10.09 -17.68
N ALA A 455 -9.31 10.67 -18.66
CA ALA A 455 -8.35 9.94 -19.48
C ALA A 455 -7.25 9.34 -18.58
N TRP A 456 -6.91 8.08 -18.81
CA TRP A 456 -5.99 7.36 -17.92
C TRP A 456 -4.61 8.03 -17.77
N GLY A 457 -4.12 8.67 -18.83
CA GLY A 457 -2.86 9.44 -18.79
C GLY A 457 -2.92 10.62 -17.82
N ASP A 458 -4.03 11.35 -17.79
CA ASP A 458 -4.23 12.47 -16.85
C ASP A 458 -4.35 11.95 -15.41
N THR A 459 -5.08 10.84 -15.22
CA THR A 459 -5.19 10.16 -13.92
C THR A 459 -3.82 9.74 -13.38
N LEU A 460 -2.93 9.21 -14.23
CA LEU A 460 -1.56 8.89 -13.83
C LEU A 460 -0.73 10.16 -13.53
N LEU A 461 -0.95 11.24 -14.28
CA LEU A 461 -0.25 12.52 -14.10
C LEU A 461 -0.50 13.19 -12.75
N GLU A 462 -1.64 12.95 -12.12
CA GLU A 462 -1.97 13.47 -10.78
C GLU A 462 -0.99 13.03 -9.67
N ASN A 463 -0.12 12.07 -9.95
CA ASN A 463 0.92 11.57 -9.05
C ASN A 463 2.27 12.30 -9.17
N PHE A 464 2.38 13.26 -10.08
CA PHE A 464 3.61 14.01 -10.30
C PHE A 464 3.43 15.48 -9.92
N GLU A 465 4.50 16.10 -9.40
CA GLU A 465 4.54 17.54 -9.19
C GLU A 465 4.97 18.21 -10.49
N MET A 466 4.05 18.91 -11.14
CA MET A 466 4.36 19.69 -12.34
C MET A 466 4.77 21.10 -11.89
N GLU A 467 6.06 21.45 -12.00
CA GLU A 467 6.49 22.85 -11.88
C GLU A 467 5.75 23.67 -12.94
N PRO A 468 5.09 24.79 -12.59
CA PRO A 468 4.57 25.69 -13.60
C PRO A 468 5.75 26.16 -14.45
N GLU A 469 5.65 26.00 -15.78
CA GLU A 469 6.69 26.43 -16.70
C GLU A 469 7.14 27.85 -16.34
N ARG A 470 8.34 27.98 -15.75
CA ARG A 470 9.02 29.26 -15.69
C ARG A 470 9.21 29.66 -17.13
N THR A 471 8.42 30.62 -17.58
CA THR A 471 8.60 31.34 -18.83
C THR A 471 10.09 31.61 -19.00
N ARG A 472 10.75 30.80 -19.84
CA ARG A 472 12.13 31.02 -20.22
C ARG A 472 12.14 32.33 -20.99
N ASN A 473 12.32 33.44 -20.27
CA ASN A 473 12.47 34.76 -20.83
C ASN A 473 13.59 34.67 -21.87
N LYS A 474 13.22 34.83 -23.15
CA LYS A 474 14.10 34.80 -24.32
C LYS A 474 15.02 36.02 -24.41
N ASP A 475 15.41 36.62 -23.28
CA ASP A 475 16.27 37.79 -23.23
C ASP A 475 17.63 37.45 -22.62
N ARG A 476 18.35 36.51 -23.25
CA ARG A 476 19.81 36.54 -23.20
C ARG A 476 20.30 37.56 -24.23
N LYS A 477 20.39 38.81 -23.77
CA LYS A 477 21.06 39.92 -24.44
C LYS A 477 22.37 39.45 -25.09
N ARG A 478 22.45 39.65 -26.41
CA ARG A 478 23.69 39.70 -27.17
C ARG A 478 24.60 40.75 -26.54
N HIS A 479 25.70 40.32 -25.91
CA HIS A 479 26.86 41.19 -25.75
C HIS A 479 27.77 40.98 -26.96
N ARG A 480 27.65 41.93 -27.90
CA ARG A 480 28.67 42.25 -28.89
C ARG A 480 29.94 42.64 -28.12
N VAL A 481 30.99 41.82 -28.21
CA VAL A 481 32.35 42.30 -27.96
C VAL A 481 32.95 42.62 -29.32
N GLY A 482 32.96 43.92 -29.64
CA GLY A 482 33.64 44.48 -30.79
C GLY A 482 34.78 45.37 -30.34
N GLY A 483 36.01 44.87 -30.49
CA GLY A 483 37.17 45.63 -30.99
C GLY A 483 37.96 46.53 -30.03
N ARG A 484 39.23 46.16 -29.80
CA ARG A 484 40.49 46.85 -30.25
C ARG A 484 41.67 46.30 -29.41
N ARG A 485 42.64 45.56 -29.96
CA ARG A 485 43.80 45.85 -30.86
C ARG A 485 45.02 46.46 -30.14
N LEU A 486 46.17 45.79 -30.37
CA LEU A 486 47.58 46.23 -30.33
C LEU A 486 48.11 46.49 -28.90
N THR A 487 49.21 45.90 -28.45
CA THR A 487 50.50 45.56 -29.09
C THR A 487 51.00 44.16 -28.77
#